data_AF-A0A958BBU0-F1
#
_entry.id   AF-A0A958BBU0-F1
#
_cell.length_a   1.000
_cell.length_b   1.000
_cell.length_c   1.000
_cell.angle_alpha   90.00
_cell.angle_beta   90.00
_cell.angle_gamma   90.00
#
_symmetry.space_group_name_H-M   'P 1'
#
loop_
_entity.id
_entity.type
_entity.pdbx_description
1 polymer ?
#
loop_
_entity_poly.entity_id
_entity_poly.type
_entity_poly.pdbx_seq_one_letter_code
_entity_poly.pdbx_strand_id
1 'polypeptide(L)'
;GKTLAEIATLRGQDWVDAAFDLFLSEEQRISAFYFMMDEENVKLQLQQPWMTIGTDAGGLDPVWAAPMGPYHPRAYGSYPRILGKYVRDEGVIPLEDAVRKMSGAVAQRLNIRNRGLLREGMQADVVIFDPATIGDRATFTDPHQLSVGVRDVWVNGGQVLAAGEHTGATPGQTVRPQQ
;
A
#
# COMPACT_ATOMS: atom_id res chain seq x y z
N GLY A 1 -0.97 -19.40 -1.37
CA GLY A 1 -1.92 -19.75 -2.44
C GLY A 1 -1.25 -20.69 -3.44
N LYS A 2 -1.95 -21.05 -4.53
CA LYS A 2 -1.38 -21.75 -5.70
C LYS A 2 -1.62 -20.90 -6.93
N THR A 3 -0.75 -21.01 -7.92
CA THR A 3 -0.97 -20.41 -9.24
C THR A 3 -2.07 -21.18 -9.99
N LEU A 4 -2.69 -20.53 -10.98
CA LEU A 4 -3.70 -21.19 -11.82
C LEU A 4 -3.12 -22.42 -12.54
N ALA A 5 -1.85 -22.35 -12.97
CA ALA A 5 -1.15 -23.47 -13.61
C ALA A 5 -0.97 -24.67 -12.67
N GLU A 6 -0.63 -24.42 -11.40
CA GLU A 6 -0.54 -25.47 -10.38
C GLU A 6 -1.90 -26.10 -10.10
N ILE A 7 -2.97 -25.29 -10.04
CA ILE A 7 -4.33 -25.80 -9.83
C ILE A 7 -4.79 -26.65 -11.02
N ALA A 8 -4.56 -26.18 -12.24
CA ALA A 8 -4.89 -26.93 -13.46
C ALA A 8 -4.18 -28.29 -13.49
N THR A 9 -2.89 -28.30 -13.16
CA THR A 9 -2.08 -29.53 -13.06
C THR A 9 -2.63 -30.48 -11.99
N LEU A 10 -2.98 -29.97 -10.80
CA LEU A 10 -3.54 -30.78 -9.70
C LEU A 10 -4.92 -31.35 -10.03
N ARG A 11 -5.71 -30.64 -10.84
CA ARG A 11 -7.03 -31.10 -11.29
C ARG A 11 -6.98 -31.98 -12.54
N GLY A 12 -5.82 -32.09 -13.20
CA GLY A 12 -5.69 -32.79 -14.48
C GLY A 12 -6.53 -32.16 -15.61
N GLN A 13 -6.72 -30.84 -15.55
CA GLN A 13 -7.57 -30.07 -16.47
C GLN A 13 -6.72 -29.11 -17.32
N ASP A 14 -7.24 -28.69 -18.48
CA ASP A 14 -6.73 -27.49 -19.14
C ASP A 14 -6.94 -26.27 -18.22
N TRP A 15 -6.04 -25.29 -18.30
CA TRP A 15 -6.08 -24.14 -17.41
C TRP A 15 -7.32 -23.25 -17.62
N VAL A 16 -7.89 -23.23 -18.82
CA VAL A 16 -9.11 -22.47 -19.12
C VAL A 16 -10.30 -23.12 -18.42
N ASP A 17 -10.44 -24.44 -18.52
CA ASP A 17 -11.49 -25.19 -17.84
C ASP A 17 -11.37 -25.07 -16.32
N ALA A 18 -10.15 -25.22 -15.79
CA ALA A 18 -9.89 -25.04 -14.36
C ALA A 18 -10.28 -23.63 -13.88
N ALA A 19 -10.05 -22.58 -14.69
CA ALA A 19 -10.45 -21.22 -14.37
C ALA A 19 -11.98 -21.05 -14.35
N PHE A 20 -12.69 -21.55 -15.36
CA PHE A 20 -14.15 -21.50 -15.40
C PHE A 20 -14.78 -22.26 -14.24
N ASP A 21 -14.27 -23.46 -13.93
CA ASP A 21 -14.73 -24.25 -12.79
C ASP A 21 -14.50 -23.53 -11.45
N LEU A 22 -13.37 -22.85 -11.29
CA LEU A 22 -13.11 -22.01 -10.12
C LEU A 22 -14.12 -20.86 -10.02
N PHE A 23 -14.40 -20.15 -11.12
CA PHE A 23 -15.40 -19.07 -11.11
C PHE A 23 -16.81 -19.57 -10.76
N LEU A 24 -17.20 -20.73 -11.27
CA LEU A 24 -18.50 -21.32 -10.97
C LEU A 24 -18.59 -21.82 -9.53
N SER A 25 -17.57 -22.55 -9.06
CA SER A 25 -17.55 -23.13 -7.71
C SER A 25 -17.45 -22.08 -6.59
N GLU A 26 -16.74 -20.98 -6.83
CA GLU A 26 -16.59 -19.88 -5.86
C GLU A 26 -17.63 -18.78 -6.04
N GLU A 27 -18.66 -18.98 -6.88
CA GLU A 27 -19.71 -17.98 -7.16
C GLU A 27 -19.14 -16.61 -7.54
N GLN A 28 -18.07 -16.60 -8.36
CA GLN A 28 -17.32 -15.41 -8.76
C GLN A 28 -16.62 -14.64 -7.61
N ARG A 29 -16.55 -15.20 -6.40
CA ARG A 29 -15.89 -14.59 -5.23
C ARG A 29 -14.41 -14.99 -5.10
N ILE A 30 -13.79 -15.38 -6.21
CA ILE A 30 -12.35 -15.71 -6.25
C ILE A 30 -11.52 -14.46 -6.52
N SER A 31 -10.45 -14.28 -5.75
CA SER A 31 -9.44 -13.23 -5.99
C SER A 31 -8.20 -13.82 -6.64
N ALA A 32 -7.55 -13.04 -7.49
CA ALA A 32 -6.31 -13.44 -8.16
C ALA A 32 -5.26 -12.33 -8.09
N PHE A 33 -3.99 -12.73 -8.07
CA PHE A 33 -2.86 -11.83 -8.25
C PHE A 33 -2.38 -11.92 -9.69
N TYR A 34 -2.21 -10.76 -10.32
CA TYR A 34 -1.78 -10.66 -11.70
C TYR A 34 -0.35 -10.13 -11.76
N PHE A 35 0.57 -10.97 -12.22
CA PHE A 35 1.97 -10.61 -12.41
C PHE A 35 2.19 -10.03 -13.81
N MET A 36 1.72 -8.79 -14.02
CA MET A 36 1.66 -8.16 -15.35
C MET A 36 2.61 -6.96 -15.51
N MET A 37 3.16 -6.45 -14.41
CA MET A 37 3.93 -5.21 -14.43
C MET A 37 5.42 -5.48 -14.63
N ASP A 38 6.04 -4.67 -15.47
CA ASP A 38 7.48 -4.59 -15.63
C ASP A 38 8.09 -3.60 -14.62
N GLU A 39 9.19 -3.99 -14.00
CA GLU A 39 9.82 -3.22 -12.93
C GLU A 39 10.44 -1.91 -13.46
N GLU A 40 11.01 -1.91 -14.66
CA GLU A 40 11.57 -0.70 -15.28
C GLU A 40 10.46 0.27 -15.67
N ASN A 41 9.31 -0.23 -16.14
CA ASN A 41 8.14 0.59 -16.39
C ASN A 41 7.58 1.22 -15.08
N VAL A 42 7.66 0.53 -13.94
CA VAL A 42 7.27 1.10 -12.63
C VAL A 42 8.22 2.25 -12.26
N LYS A 43 9.53 2.06 -12.42
CA LYS A 43 10.53 3.12 -12.14
C LYS A 43 10.32 4.34 -13.03
N LEU A 44 10.10 4.12 -14.33
CA LEU A 44 9.82 5.19 -15.29
C LEU A 44 8.57 5.99 -14.90
N GLN A 45 7.52 5.32 -14.44
CA GLN A 45 6.30 5.96 -13.95
C GLN A 45 6.53 6.79 -12.69
N LEU A 46 7.31 6.28 -11.72
CA LEU A 46 7.65 6.99 -10.49
C LEU A 46 8.35 8.33 -10.77
N GLN A 47 9.23 8.35 -11.78
CA GLN A 47 9.97 9.54 -12.20
C GLN A 47 9.10 10.64 -12.83
N GLN A 48 7.87 10.34 -13.26
CA GLN A 48 7.03 11.34 -13.92
C GLN A 48 6.51 12.39 -12.91
N PRO A 49 6.64 13.70 -13.20
CA PRO A 49 6.39 14.75 -12.19
C PRO A 49 4.93 14.81 -11.72
N TRP A 50 3.98 14.40 -12.56
CA TRP A 50 2.53 14.37 -12.27
C TRP A 50 2.05 13.09 -11.56
N MET A 51 2.93 12.09 -11.37
CA MET A 51 2.56 10.83 -10.74
C MET A 51 2.23 11.02 -9.24
N THR A 52 1.24 10.30 -8.76
CA THR A 52 0.83 10.26 -7.34
C THR A 52 0.68 8.82 -6.88
N ILE A 53 0.91 8.54 -5.60
CA ILE A 53 0.93 7.17 -5.06
C ILE A 53 -0.40 6.79 -4.42
N GLY A 54 -0.91 5.62 -4.79
CA GLY A 54 -2.02 4.94 -4.11
C GLY A 54 -1.69 3.45 -3.94
N THR A 55 -2.18 2.85 -2.86
CA THR A 55 -1.91 1.43 -2.55
C THR A 55 -2.76 0.47 -3.39
N ASP A 56 -3.93 0.93 -3.86
CA ASP A 56 -4.97 0.10 -4.49
C ASP A 56 -5.38 -1.08 -3.59
N ALA A 57 -5.40 -0.85 -2.28
CA ALA A 57 -5.80 -1.85 -1.29
C ALA A 57 -6.52 -1.20 -0.10
N GLY A 58 -7.42 -1.96 0.51
CA GLY A 58 -8.04 -1.58 1.79
C GLY A 58 -7.03 -1.66 2.95
N GLY A 59 -7.27 -0.87 3.99
CA GLY A 59 -6.57 -1.01 5.27
C GLY A 59 -7.13 -2.22 6.02
N LEU A 60 -6.31 -3.25 6.17
CA LEU A 60 -6.71 -4.52 6.77
C LEU A 60 -5.81 -4.81 7.97
N ASP A 61 -6.41 -5.25 9.06
CA ASP A 61 -5.65 -5.81 10.17
C ASP A 61 -5.09 -7.19 9.75
N PRO A 62 -3.78 -7.45 9.86
CA PRO A 62 -3.19 -8.71 9.43
C PRO A 62 -3.76 -9.94 10.12
N VAL A 63 -4.07 -9.83 11.42
CA VAL A 63 -4.60 -10.94 12.23
C VAL A 63 -6.03 -11.26 11.83
N TRP A 64 -6.85 -10.23 11.61
CA TRP A 64 -8.23 -10.38 11.17
C TRP A 64 -8.33 -10.89 9.72
N ALA A 65 -7.43 -10.44 8.84
CA ALA A 65 -7.46 -10.78 7.42
C ALA A 65 -6.85 -12.16 7.12
N ALA A 66 -5.92 -12.67 7.94
CA ALA A 66 -5.22 -13.93 7.69
C ALA A 66 -6.15 -15.14 7.44
N PRO A 67 -7.26 -15.35 8.19
CA PRO A 67 -8.20 -16.43 7.94
C PRO A 67 -8.97 -16.30 6.62
N MET A 68 -9.03 -15.11 6.04
CA MET A 68 -9.75 -14.84 4.78
C MET A 68 -8.91 -15.16 3.53
N GLY A 69 -7.65 -15.57 3.73
CA GLY A 69 -6.73 -15.90 2.65
C GLY A 69 -5.79 -14.76 2.30
N PRO A 70 -4.93 -14.96 1.29
CA PRO A 70 -3.86 -14.02 0.97
C PRO A 70 -4.43 -12.75 0.32
N TYR A 71 -3.93 -11.60 0.77
CA TYR A 71 -4.13 -10.31 0.11
C TYR A 71 -2.89 -9.89 -0.67
N HIS A 72 -3.03 -8.99 -1.64
CA HIS A 72 -1.88 -8.49 -2.38
C HIS A 72 -0.95 -7.73 -1.41
N PRO A 73 0.39 -7.94 -1.44
CA PRO A 73 1.34 -7.30 -0.50
C PRO A 73 1.33 -5.76 -0.50
N ARG A 74 0.70 -5.14 -1.50
CA ARG A 74 0.50 -3.69 -1.59
C ARG A 74 -0.40 -3.14 -0.48
N ALA A 75 -1.21 -4.00 0.15
CA ALA A 75 -2.02 -3.65 1.32
C ALA A 75 -1.17 -3.20 2.53
N TYR A 76 0.05 -3.73 2.66
CA TYR A 76 0.90 -3.48 3.82
C TYR A 76 2.23 -2.78 3.47
N GLY A 77 2.66 -2.85 2.21
CA GLY A 77 4.02 -2.50 1.81
C GLY A 77 4.20 -1.31 0.87
N SER A 78 3.16 -0.77 0.22
CA SER A 78 3.37 0.17 -0.90
C SER A 78 4.21 1.41 -0.57
N TYR A 79 3.88 2.15 0.50
CA TYR A 79 4.64 3.35 0.85
C TYR A 79 6.06 3.02 1.35
N PRO A 80 6.25 2.05 2.27
CA PRO A 80 7.59 1.68 2.74
C PRO A 80 8.46 1.06 1.65
N ARG A 81 7.88 0.34 0.68
CA ARG A 81 8.59 -0.14 -0.52
C ARG A 81 9.14 1.02 -1.34
N ILE A 82 8.36 2.07 -1.54
CA ILE A 82 8.82 3.22 -2.31
C ILE A 82 9.95 3.95 -1.58
N LEU A 83 9.80 4.18 -0.28
CA LEU A 83 10.81 4.87 0.52
C LEU A 83 12.09 4.03 0.70
N GLY A 84 11.96 2.71 0.88
CA GLY A 84 13.09 1.80 1.05
C GLY A 84 13.72 1.45 -0.30
N LYS A 85 13.02 0.65 -1.12
CA LYS A 85 13.57 0.14 -2.38
C LYS A 85 13.84 1.27 -3.38
N TYR A 86 12.83 2.06 -3.74
CA TYR A 86 12.97 2.99 -4.86
C TYR A 86 13.73 4.28 -4.52
N VAL A 87 13.63 4.77 -3.29
CA VAL A 87 14.34 5.99 -2.85
C VAL A 87 15.71 5.64 -2.28
N ARG A 88 15.78 4.85 -1.19
CA ARG A 88 17.05 4.57 -0.49
C ARG A 88 17.96 3.64 -1.27
N ASP A 89 17.45 2.48 -1.71
CA ASP A 89 18.30 1.41 -2.24
C ASP A 89 18.67 1.63 -3.72
N GLU A 90 17.70 2.09 -4.54
CA GLU A 90 17.88 2.24 -5.98
C GLU A 90 18.03 3.69 -6.47
N GLY A 91 17.70 4.69 -5.65
CA GLY A 91 17.86 6.10 -6.01
C GLY A 91 17.03 6.56 -7.23
N VAL A 92 15.88 5.94 -7.47
CA VAL A 92 15.02 6.19 -8.64
C VAL A 92 14.46 7.61 -8.65
N ILE A 93 14.08 8.11 -7.46
CA ILE A 93 13.62 9.48 -7.20
C ILE A 93 14.15 9.95 -5.85
N PRO A 94 14.33 11.27 -5.62
CA PRO A 94 14.75 11.78 -4.34
C PRO A 94 13.64 11.68 -3.28
N LEU A 95 14.02 11.65 -2.01
CA LEU A 95 13.10 11.43 -0.88
C LEU A 95 12.00 12.48 -0.81
N GLU A 96 12.34 13.75 -1.03
CA GLU A 96 11.39 14.86 -1.02
C GLU A 96 10.35 14.75 -2.13
N ASP A 97 10.72 14.22 -3.30
CA ASP A 97 9.77 13.99 -4.39
C ASP A 97 8.86 12.81 -4.09
N ALA A 98 9.39 11.72 -3.52
CA ALA A 98 8.58 10.61 -3.03
C ALA A 98 7.56 11.07 -1.98
N VAL A 99 7.99 11.83 -0.96
CA VAL A 99 7.10 12.39 0.07
C VAL A 99 6.04 13.30 -0.57
N ARG A 100 6.42 14.18 -1.52
CA ARG A 100 5.47 15.04 -2.24
C ARG A 100 4.40 14.24 -2.98
N LYS A 101 4.79 13.16 -3.68
CA LYS A 101 3.87 12.26 -4.42
C LYS A 101 2.93 11.44 -3.53
N MET A 102 3.26 11.30 -2.24
CA MET A 102 2.47 10.59 -1.22
C MET A 102 1.62 11.52 -0.36
N SER A 103 1.86 12.83 -0.39
CA SER A 103 1.24 13.83 0.49
C SER A 103 0.65 15.01 -0.29
N GLY A 104 1.39 16.10 -0.47
CA GLY A 104 0.89 17.35 -1.03
C GLY A 104 0.35 17.21 -2.46
N ALA A 105 0.97 16.39 -3.32
CA ALA A 105 0.48 16.17 -4.68
C ALA A 105 -0.85 15.40 -4.69
N VAL A 106 -1.04 14.46 -3.76
CA VAL A 106 -2.31 13.73 -3.58
C VAL A 106 -3.39 14.68 -3.07
N ALA A 107 -3.08 15.46 -2.02
CA ALA A 107 -4.00 16.44 -1.46
C ALA A 107 -4.43 17.48 -2.52
N GLN A 108 -3.50 17.97 -3.33
CA GLN A 108 -3.79 18.87 -4.45
C GLN A 108 -4.71 18.21 -5.49
N ARG A 109 -4.40 16.97 -5.91
CA ARG A 109 -5.20 16.22 -6.90
C ARG A 109 -6.63 15.96 -6.43
N LEU A 110 -6.81 15.79 -5.13
CA LEU A 110 -8.12 15.56 -4.50
C LEU A 110 -8.79 16.85 -3.99
N ASN A 111 -8.21 18.03 -4.24
CA ASN A 111 -8.69 19.33 -3.75
C ASN A 111 -8.90 19.39 -2.22
N ILE A 112 -7.97 18.82 -1.47
CA ILE A 112 -7.92 18.86 0.00
C ILE A 112 -6.95 19.97 0.41
N ARG A 113 -7.45 21.14 0.83
CA ARG A 113 -6.59 22.33 1.00
C ARG A 113 -5.91 22.44 2.36
N ASN A 114 -6.35 21.70 3.38
CA ASN A 114 -5.82 21.80 4.75
C ASN A 114 -4.99 20.58 5.20
N ARG A 115 -4.54 19.73 4.26
CA ARG A 115 -3.73 18.52 4.53
C ARG A 115 -2.62 18.37 3.49
N GLY A 116 -1.68 17.46 3.76
CA GLY A 116 -0.65 17.04 2.82
C GLY A 116 0.63 17.90 2.81
N LEU A 117 0.70 18.97 3.60
CA LEU A 117 1.92 19.74 3.82
C LEU A 117 2.12 19.99 5.32
N LEU A 118 3.38 20.10 5.74
CA LEU A 118 3.73 20.55 7.09
C LEU A 118 3.80 22.09 7.09
N ARG A 119 2.72 22.73 7.52
CA ARG A 119 2.58 24.19 7.58
C ARG A 119 1.65 24.58 8.72
N GLU A 120 1.92 25.72 9.35
CA GLU A 120 1.01 26.31 10.34
C GLU A 120 -0.42 26.42 9.79
N GLY A 121 -1.40 26.09 10.62
CA GLY A 121 -2.83 26.10 10.25
C GLY A 121 -3.32 24.88 9.49
N MET A 122 -2.47 23.92 9.11
CA MET A 122 -2.88 22.64 8.53
C MET A 122 -3.20 21.59 9.61
N GLN A 123 -3.92 20.53 9.21
CA GLN A 123 -4.14 19.38 10.07
C GLN A 123 -2.81 18.72 10.43
N ALA A 124 -2.67 18.32 11.70
CA ALA A 124 -1.49 17.64 12.19
C ALA A 124 -1.50 16.14 11.82
N ASP A 125 -1.46 15.87 10.51
CA ASP A 125 -1.22 14.54 9.96
C ASP A 125 0.28 14.38 9.68
N VAL A 126 0.96 13.64 10.56
CA VAL A 126 2.44 13.58 10.56
C VAL A 126 2.87 12.14 10.65
N VAL A 127 3.90 11.77 9.88
CA VAL A 127 4.56 10.46 9.94
C VAL A 127 6.02 10.70 10.27
N ILE A 128 6.52 9.99 11.28
CA ILE A 128 7.93 9.91 11.60
C ILE A 128 8.42 8.52 11.26
N PHE A 129 9.41 8.45 10.38
CA PHE A 129 10.03 7.21 9.95
C PHE A 129 11.53 7.37 9.87
N ASP A 130 12.25 6.26 9.98
CA ASP A 130 13.70 6.20 9.80
C ASP A 130 14.03 5.90 8.34
N PRO A 131 14.63 6.86 7.59
CA PRO A 131 14.97 6.65 6.19
C PRO A 131 15.99 5.53 5.98
N ALA A 132 16.80 5.18 6.99
CA ALA A 132 17.78 4.11 6.88
C ALA A 132 17.14 2.71 6.97
N THR A 133 15.98 2.57 7.65
CA THR A 133 15.39 1.26 7.96
C THR A 133 13.99 1.03 7.39
N ILE A 134 13.32 2.07 6.89
CA ILE A 134 11.98 1.98 6.26
C ILE A 134 11.94 0.91 5.15
N GLY A 135 10.95 0.02 5.18
CA GLY A 135 10.83 -1.02 4.16
C GLY A 135 9.60 -1.91 4.32
N ASP A 136 9.15 -2.45 3.19
CA ASP A 136 8.11 -3.46 3.13
C ASP A 136 8.61 -4.84 3.57
N ARG A 137 7.74 -5.60 4.22
CA ARG A 137 7.97 -7.01 4.58
C ARG A 137 7.01 -7.96 3.88
N ALA A 138 5.85 -7.47 3.47
CA ALA A 138 4.83 -8.26 2.81
C ALA A 138 5.30 -8.79 1.45
N THR A 139 5.12 -10.09 1.23
CA THR A 139 5.42 -10.78 -0.03
C THR A 139 4.17 -11.47 -0.57
N PHE A 140 4.21 -12.00 -1.80
CA PHE A 140 3.07 -12.76 -2.33
C PHE A 140 2.81 -14.08 -1.59
N THR A 141 3.85 -14.66 -0.97
CA THR A 141 3.76 -15.91 -0.22
C THR A 141 3.48 -15.71 1.25
N ASP A 142 3.88 -14.55 1.80
CA ASP A 142 3.63 -14.13 3.17
C ASP A 142 3.18 -12.66 3.17
N PRO A 143 1.91 -12.39 2.84
CA PRO A 143 1.44 -11.03 2.59
C PRO A 143 1.07 -10.25 3.85
N HIS A 144 0.77 -10.92 4.97
CA HIS A 144 0.25 -10.31 6.19
C HIS A 144 1.35 -9.76 7.11
N GLN A 145 2.43 -9.23 6.53
CA GLN A 145 3.57 -8.69 7.25
C GLN A 145 3.51 -7.17 7.29
N LEU A 146 3.52 -6.60 8.50
CA LEU A 146 3.62 -5.16 8.68
C LEU A 146 4.99 -4.65 8.24
N SER A 147 4.99 -3.44 7.69
CA SER A 147 6.22 -2.75 7.31
C SER A 147 7.02 -2.31 8.54
N VAL A 148 8.31 -2.05 8.35
CA VAL A 148 9.24 -1.60 9.40
C VAL A 148 9.71 -0.17 9.15
N GLY A 149 10.25 0.48 10.19
CA GLY A 149 10.89 1.79 10.09
C GLY A 149 9.94 2.99 10.24
N VAL A 150 8.62 2.78 10.30
CA VAL A 150 7.66 3.81 10.74
C VAL A 150 7.62 3.81 12.26
N ARG A 151 7.95 4.93 12.89
CA ARG A 151 8.06 5.06 14.34
C ARG A 151 6.79 5.62 14.96
N ASP A 152 6.34 6.77 14.47
CA ASP A 152 5.18 7.46 15.03
C ASP A 152 4.29 8.03 13.94
N VAL A 153 2.99 8.06 14.18
CA VAL A 153 1.99 8.59 13.25
C VAL A 153 0.96 9.39 14.04
N TRP A 154 0.63 10.58 13.53
CA TRP A 154 -0.46 11.41 14.01
C TRP A 154 -1.49 11.58 12.90
N VAL A 155 -2.77 11.59 13.31
CA VAL A 155 -3.90 11.93 12.46
C VAL A 155 -4.71 12.98 13.21
N ASN A 156 -4.93 14.15 12.60
CA ASN A 156 -5.58 15.30 13.26
C ASN A 156 -4.97 15.65 14.63
N GLY A 157 -3.65 15.45 14.81
CA GLY A 157 -2.95 15.70 16.07
C GLY A 157 -3.11 14.61 17.14
N GLY A 158 -3.96 13.61 16.93
CA GLY A 158 -4.02 12.42 17.78
C GLY A 158 -2.96 11.41 17.35
N GLN A 159 -2.09 10.99 18.28
CA GLN A 159 -1.07 9.98 18.00
C GLN A 159 -1.73 8.61 17.84
N VAL A 160 -1.70 8.04 16.64
CA VAL A 160 -2.29 6.73 16.29
C VAL A 160 -1.26 5.61 16.29
N LEU A 161 0.02 5.96 16.12
CA LEU A 161 1.15 5.04 16.25
C LEU A 161 2.21 5.66 17.16
N ALA A 162 2.69 4.91 18.14
CA ALA A 162 3.75 5.32 19.06
C ALA A 162 4.80 4.24 19.15
N ALA A 163 6.05 4.57 18.82
CA ALA A 163 7.18 3.63 18.82
C ALA A 163 6.89 2.31 18.06
N GLY A 164 6.17 2.38 16.94
CA GLY A 164 5.81 1.23 16.10
C GLY A 164 4.52 0.50 16.49
N GLU A 165 3.87 0.89 17.59
CA GLU A 165 2.65 0.23 18.09
C GLU A 165 1.42 1.13 17.95
N HIS A 166 0.28 0.53 17.56
CA HIS A 166 -0.97 1.27 17.42
C HIS A 166 -1.52 1.67 18.79
N THR A 167 -1.88 2.93 18.98
CA THR A 167 -2.30 3.46 20.30
C THR A 167 -3.77 3.17 20.63
N GLY A 168 -4.55 2.73 19.64
CA GLY A 168 -6.01 2.58 19.74
C GLY A 168 -6.79 3.87 19.47
N ALA A 169 -6.11 5.01 19.33
CA ALA A 169 -6.76 6.26 18.97
C ALA A 169 -7.28 6.22 17.52
N THR A 170 -8.52 6.65 17.32
CA THR A 170 -9.16 6.73 15.99
C THR A 170 -9.63 8.17 15.69
N PRO A 171 -8.74 9.17 15.66
CA PRO A 171 -9.10 10.59 15.50
C PRO A 171 -9.47 10.96 14.06
N GLY A 172 -9.65 9.98 13.17
CA GLY A 172 -9.99 10.18 11.77
C GLY A 172 -11.30 10.97 11.60
N GLN A 173 -11.36 11.78 10.55
CA GLN A 173 -12.52 12.59 10.23
C GLN A 173 -12.86 12.45 8.75
N THR A 174 -14.15 12.53 8.42
CA THR A 174 -14.59 12.60 7.02
C THR A 174 -13.99 13.83 6.36
N VAL A 175 -13.24 13.64 5.29
CA VAL A 175 -12.73 14.73 4.46
C VAL A 175 -13.85 15.19 3.54
N ARG A 176 -14.23 16.47 3.65
CA ARG A 176 -15.24 17.09 2.79
C ARG A 176 -14.55 18.01 1.78
N PRO A 177 -15.07 18.14 0.56
CA PRO A 177 -14.62 19.16 -0.37
C PRO A 177 -14.71 20.53 0.29
N GLN A 178 -13.59 21.25 0.30
CA GLN A 178 -13.57 22.63 0.79
C GLN A 178 -14.05 23.53 -0.36
N GLN A 179 -15.14 24.27 -0.12
CA GLN A 179 -15.66 25.27 -1.05
C GLN A 179 -14.56 26.31 -1.36
#